data_AF-A0AAV1H7B1-F1
#
_entry.id   AF-A0AAV1H7B1-F1
#
_cell.length_a   1.000
_cell.length_b   1.000
_cell.length_c   1.000
_cell.angle_alpha   90.00
_cell.angle_beta   90.00
_cell.angle_gamma   90.00
#
_symmetry.space_group_name_H-M   'P 1'
#
loop_
_entity.id
_entity.type
_entity.pdbx_description
1 polymer ?
#
loop_
_entity_poly.entity_id
_entity_poly.type
_entity_poly.pdbx_seq_one_letter_code
_entity_poly.pdbx_strand_id
1 'polypeptide(L)'
;MSVFMDLNLSFCADKSRLRSLIETAAHLGFSTVAVNYTFEPTAKKKQEIPAPMPITDLMDQLPVVQGRSRPIRVLNRLTVVMSDSSHFRPTAPEYRRFDLLAVQPTSEKLFHVACMTLDIDIICITVTEKLPFFFKRAPINGAVERGVMFEVSYAAAIRDATMRRYTIANATSLMETCKGKNVILSSAAEKPLELRGPYDITNLYPLITH
;
A
#
# COMPACT_ATOMS: atom_id res chain seq x y z
N MET A 1 12.02 21.12 2.75
CA MET A 1 12.02 19.91 3.60
C MET A 1 11.21 18.85 2.88
N SER A 2 11.78 17.68 2.57
CA SER A 2 11.09 16.59 1.88
C SER A 2 9.87 16.12 2.68
N VAL A 3 8.78 15.79 1.97
CA VAL A 3 7.52 15.35 2.55
C VAL A 3 7.49 13.83 2.47
N PHE A 4 7.55 13.16 3.63
CA PHE A 4 7.45 11.71 3.71
C PHE A 4 6.02 11.28 4.01
N MET A 5 5.56 10.24 3.32
CA MET A 5 4.21 9.69 3.44
C MET A 5 4.30 8.18 3.57
N ASP A 6 3.48 7.60 4.45
CA ASP A 6 3.27 6.15 4.49
C ASP A 6 1.84 5.85 4.02
N LEU A 7 1.72 5.14 2.89
CA LEU A 7 0.43 4.93 2.22
C LEU A 7 -0.23 3.59 2.56
N ASN A 8 0.31 2.82 3.52
CA ASN A 8 -0.24 1.51 3.85
C ASN A 8 -0.12 1.17 5.33
N LEU A 9 -0.98 1.76 6.17
CA LEU A 9 -1.18 1.29 7.54
C LEU A 9 -2.38 0.35 7.59
N SER A 10 -2.19 -0.89 8.02
CA SER A 10 -3.27 -1.87 8.05
C SER A 10 -4.35 -1.48 9.05
N PHE A 11 -5.60 -1.37 8.58
CA PHE A 11 -6.73 -1.06 9.45
C PHE A 11 -6.89 -2.12 10.54
N CYS A 12 -7.23 -1.66 11.75
CA CYS A 12 -7.50 -2.50 12.90
C CYS A 12 -8.78 -2.03 13.60
N ALA A 13 -9.64 -2.97 13.99
CA ALA A 13 -10.86 -2.68 14.75
C ALA A 13 -10.58 -2.07 16.14
N ASP A 14 -9.44 -2.41 16.75
CA ASP A 14 -8.99 -1.80 17.99
C ASP A 14 -8.43 -0.40 17.72
N LYS A 15 -9.20 0.61 18.15
CA LYS A 15 -8.87 2.03 18.01
C LYS A 15 -7.58 2.40 18.74
N SER A 16 -7.30 1.78 19.88
CA SER A 16 -6.11 2.12 20.68
C SER A 16 -4.81 1.78 19.93
N ARG A 17 -4.80 0.63 19.26
CA ARG A 17 -3.68 0.18 18.44
C ARG A 17 -3.49 1.06 17.21
N LEU A 18 -4.58 1.43 16.53
CA LEU A 18 -4.52 2.31 15.37
C LEU A 18 -4.04 3.72 15.74
N ARG A 19 -4.44 4.23 16.91
CA ARG A 19 -3.91 5.49 17.47
C ARG A 19 -2.41 5.42 17.70
N SER A 20 -1.95 4.39 18.38
CA SER A 20 -0.51 4.20 18.66
C SER A 20 0.31 4.09 17.37
N LEU A 21 -0.22 3.45 16.32
CA LEU A 21 0.42 3.41 15.00
C LEU A 21 0.59 4.80 14.39
N ILE A 22 -0.46 5.62 14.41
CA ILE A 22 -0.44 6.99 13.87
C ILE A 22 0.49 7.90 14.67
N GLU A 23 0.49 7.80 16.00
CA GLU A 23 1.41 8.53 16.88
C GLU A 23 2.87 8.16 16.60
N THR A 24 3.14 6.86 16.44
CA THR A 24 4.48 6.37 16.10
C THR A 24 4.91 6.88 14.73
N ALA A 25 4.01 6.88 13.73
CA ALA A 25 4.32 7.45 12.42
C ALA A 25 4.61 8.96 12.49
N ALA A 26 3.85 9.71 13.29
CA ALA A 26 4.09 11.14 13.50
C ALA A 26 5.45 11.39 14.19
N HIS A 27 5.82 10.56 15.17
CA HIS A 27 7.12 10.62 15.85
C HIS A 27 8.28 10.27 14.90
N LEU A 28 8.08 9.32 13.98
CA LEU A 28 9.09 8.99 12.96
C LEU A 28 9.25 10.08 11.88
N GLY A 29 8.36 11.08 11.84
CA GLY A 29 8.43 12.21 10.93
C GLY A 29 7.59 12.05 9.65
N PHE A 30 6.64 11.11 9.62
CA PHE A 30 5.69 11.00 8.51
C PHE A 30 4.66 12.14 8.56
N SER A 31 4.49 12.82 7.44
CA SER A 31 3.58 13.96 7.32
C SER A 31 2.16 13.57 6.92
N THR A 32 2.04 12.48 6.14
CA THR A 32 0.76 11.92 5.72
C THR A 32 0.80 10.42 5.94
N VAL A 33 -0.29 9.86 6.45
CA VAL A 33 -0.50 8.42 6.59
C VAL A 33 -1.82 8.01 5.93
N ALA A 34 -1.84 6.87 5.25
CA ALA A 34 -3.08 6.29 4.72
C ALA A 34 -3.44 5.00 5.46
N VAL A 35 -4.66 4.96 5.99
CA VAL A 35 -5.24 3.77 6.62
C VAL A 35 -5.83 2.89 5.52
N ASN A 36 -5.27 1.70 5.37
CA ASN A 36 -5.62 0.74 4.34
C ASN A 36 -6.70 -0.23 4.83
N TYR A 37 -7.83 -0.25 4.11
CA TYR A 37 -8.92 -1.20 4.29
C TYR A 37 -8.79 -2.27 3.21
N THR A 38 -8.56 -3.52 3.62
CA THR A 38 -8.43 -4.63 2.67
C THR A 38 -9.81 -5.26 2.46
N PHE A 39 -10.24 -5.36 1.20
CA PHE A 39 -11.47 -6.01 0.79
C PHE A 39 -11.14 -7.22 -0.08
N GLU A 40 -11.47 -8.41 0.42
CA GLU A 40 -11.26 -9.68 -0.28
C GLU A 40 -12.60 -10.30 -0.69
N PRO A 41 -13.12 -9.96 -1.89
CA PRO A 41 -14.38 -10.49 -2.38
C PRO A 41 -14.31 -12.02 -2.51
N THR A 42 -15.05 -12.71 -1.65
CA THR A 42 -15.20 -14.16 -1.69
C THR A 42 -16.52 -14.52 -2.37
N ALA A 43 -16.52 -15.51 -3.28
CA ALA A 43 -17.71 -15.96 -4.02
C ALA A 43 -18.90 -16.41 -3.15
N LYS A 44 -18.70 -16.65 -1.84
CA LYS A 44 -19.69 -17.27 -0.95
C LYS A 44 -20.59 -16.30 -0.19
N LYS A 45 -20.27 -14.99 -0.12
CA LYS A 45 -21.13 -13.99 0.55
C LYS A 45 -21.03 -12.64 -0.17
N LYS A 46 -22.17 -11.96 -0.29
CA LYS A 46 -22.24 -10.55 -0.68
C LYS A 46 -21.63 -9.72 0.45
N GLN A 47 -20.30 -9.61 0.47
CA GLN A 47 -19.58 -8.81 1.45
C GLN A 47 -19.73 -7.34 1.05
N GLU A 48 -20.08 -6.51 2.02
CA GLU A 48 -20.14 -5.07 1.85
C GLU A 48 -18.72 -4.50 1.88
N ILE A 49 -18.46 -3.54 0.99
CA ILE A 49 -17.20 -2.79 1.00
C ILE A 49 -17.17 -2.03 2.34
N PRO A 50 -16.06 -2.10 3.10
CA PRO A 50 -15.98 -1.42 4.39
C PRO A 50 -16.21 0.08 4.21
N ALA A 51 -16.94 0.70 5.15
CA ALA A 51 -17.01 2.14 5.20
C ALA A 51 -15.76 2.67 5.92
N PRO A 52 -15.08 3.70 5.37
CA PRO A 52 -13.95 4.29 6.06
C PRO A 52 -14.43 4.92 7.37
N MET A 53 -13.67 4.70 8.44
CA MET A 53 -13.92 5.34 9.73
C MET A 53 -13.62 6.84 9.60
N PRO A 54 -14.53 7.73 10.01
CA PRO A 54 -14.24 9.15 10.00
C PRO A 54 -13.11 9.44 10.99
N ILE A 55 -12.20 10.33 10.60
CA ILE A 55 -10.98 10.65 11.37
C ILE A 55 -11.33 11.18 12.78
N THR A 56 -12.47 11.87 12.92
CA THR A 56 -13.01 12.36 14.20
C THR A 56 -13.32 11.24 15.18
N ASP A 57 -13.78 10.07 14.70
CA ASP A 57 -14.05 8.91 15.57
C ASP A 57 -12.77 8.17 15.98
N LEU A 58 -11.68 8.47 15.25
CA LEU A 58 -10.37 7.89 15.47
C LEU A 58 -9.61 8.70 16.51
N MET A 59 -9.52 10.03 16.39
CA MET A 59 -8.78 10.88 17.32
C MET A 59 -9.42 12.28 17.44
N ASP A 60 -9.56 12.77 18.67
CA ASP A 60 -10.04 14.14 18.93
C ASP A 60 -9.03 15.21 18.47
N GLN A 61 -7.73 14.91 18.59
CA GLN A 61 -6.64 15.73 18.11
C GLN A 61 -5.56 14.86 17.45
N LEU A 62 -5.13 15.26 16.25
CA LEU A 62 -4.09 14.56 15.51
C LEU A 62 -2.69 14.96 16.03
N PRO A 63 -1.77 14.01 16.18
CA PRO A 63 -0.42 14.30 16.68
C PRO A 63 0.34 15.24 15.74
N VAL A 64 1.13 16.14 16.33
CA VAL A 64 2.05 17.00 15.59
C VAL A 64 3.26 16.19 15.16
N VAL A 65 3.61 16.30 13.88
CA VAL A 65 4.70 15.52 13.29
C VAL A 65 6.04 16.01 13.84
N GLN A 66 6.89 15.09 14.29
CA GLN A 66 8.21 15.45 14.82
C GLN A 66 9.05 16.18 13.75
N GLY A 67 9.60 17.34 14.14
CA GLY A 67 10.36 18.21 13.23
C GLY A 67 9.49 19.12 12.35
N ARG A 68 8.16 19.12 12.53
CA ARG A 68 7.23 20.04 11.87
C ARG A 68 6.24 20.63 12.88
N SER A 69 5.61 21.75 12.53
CA SER A 69 4.60 22.43 13.34
C SER A 69 3.16 22.14 12.88
N ARG A 70 2.96 21.11 12.04
CA ARG A 70 1.66 20.76 11.49
C ARG A 70 1.21 19.38 11.97
N PRO A 71 -0.10 19.16 12.17
CA PRO A 71 -0.64 17.84 12.48
C PRO A 71 -0.45 16.90 11.29
N ILE A 72 -0.36 15.60 11.59
CA ILE A 72 -0.33 14.55 10.57
C ILE A 72 -1.63 14.54 9.76
N ARG A 73 -1.55 14.33 8.44
CA ARG A 73 -2.73 14.13 7.60
C ARG A 73 -3.05 12.64 7.50
N VAL A 74 -4.27 12.26 7.84
CA VAL A 74 -4.76 10.88 7.69
C VAL A 74 -5.62 10.79 6.44
N LEU A 75 -5.36 9.80 5.59
CA LEU A 75 -6.14 9.46 4.39
C LEU A 75 -6.76 8.08 4.56
N ASN A 76 -7.86 7.83 3.85
CA ASN A 76 -8.47 6.51 3.78
C ASN A 76 -8.16 5.86 2.43
N ARG A 77 -7.63 4.65 2.46
CA ARG A 77 -7.26 3.88 1.27
C ARG A 77 -8.03 2.56 1.25
N LEU A 78 -8.54 2.17 0.09
CA LEU A 78 -9.13 0.85 -0.12
C LEU A 78 -8.17 -0.01 -0.95
N THR A 79 -7.85 -1.21 -0.49
CA THR A 79 -7.16 -2.23 -1.30
C THR A 79 -8.11 -3.37 -1.63
N VAL A 80 -8.38 -3.60 -2.91
CA VAL A 80 -9.22 -4.71 -3.38
C VAL A 80 -8.34 -5.89 -3.80
N VAL A 81 -8.49 -7.03 -3.13
CA VAL A 81 -7.81 -8.28 -3.52
C VAL A 81 -8.56 -8.90 -4.70
N MET A 82 -7.91 -8.94 -5.85
CA MET A 82 -8.51 -9.43 -7.08
C MET A 82 -8.07 -10.86 -7.37
N SER A 83 -9.02 -11.79 -7.21
CA SER A 83 -8.94 -13.19 -7.65
C SER A 83 -9.67 -13.42 -8.98
N ASP A 84 -10.61 -12.55 -9.32
CA ASP A 84 -11.32 -12.54 -10.60
C ASP A 84 -11.49 -11.08 -11.08
N SER A 85 -11.61 -10.86 -12.39
CA SER A 85 -11.87 -9.52 -12.96
C SER A 85 -13.19 -8.91 -12.49
N SER A 86 -14.19 -9.74 -12.19
CA SER A 86 -15.52 -9.33 -11.71
C SER A 86 -15.51 -8.76 -10.29
N HIS A 87 -14.41 -8.94 -9.55
CA HIS A 87 -14.26 -8.47 -8.18
C HIS A 87 -14.07 -6.95 -8.08
N PHE A 88 -13.53 -6.33 -9.13
CA PHE A 88 -13.34 -4.89 -9.17
C PHE A 88 -14.52 -4.22 -9.90
N ARG A 89 -15.18 -3.28 -9.21
CA ARG A 89 -16.40 -2.63 -9.69
C ARG A 89 -16.14 -1.13 -9.90
N PRO A 90 -15.61 -0.69 -11.05
CA PRO A 90 -15.17 0.70 -11.23
C PRO A 90 -16.26 1.75 -10.98
N THR A 91 -17.53 1.38 -11.16
CA THR A 91 -18.69 2.26 -10.96
C THR A 91 -19.31 2.19 -9.56
N ALA A 92 -18.71 1.44 -8.64
CA ALA A 92 -19.20 1.28 -7.27
C ALA A 92 -19.14 2.63 -6.51
N PRO A 93 -20.29 3.18 -6.04
CA PRO A 93 -20.30 4.44 -5.28
C PRO A 93 -19.50 4.36 -3.98
N GLU A 94 -19.28 3.16 -3.45
CA GLU A 94 -18.50 2.90 -2.25
C GLU A 94 -17.04 3.32 -2.40
N TYR A 95 -16.45 3.19 -3.60
CA TYR A 95 -15.06 3.58 -3.85
C TYR A 95 -14.85 5.08 -3.72
N ARG A 96 -15.88 5.90 -3.99
CA ARG A 96 -15.82 7.37 -3.87
C ARG A 96 -15.68 7.87 -2.43
N ARG A 97 -15.83 6.99 -1.43
CA ARG A 97 -15.64 7.35 -0.02
C ARG A 97 -14.17 7.30 0.41
N PHE A 98 -13.31 6.70 -0.41
CA PHE A 98 -11.88 6.57 -0.15
C PHE A 98 -11.10 7.63 -0.92
N ASP A 99 -9.99 8.08 -0.34
CA ASP A 99 -9.09 9.04 -0.96
C ASP A 99 -8.16 8.37 -1.99
N LEU A 100 -7.83 7.08 -1.78
CA LEU A 100 -6.94 6.30 -2.61
C LEU A 100 -7.53 4.91 -2.90
N LEU A 101 -7.42 4.48 -4.14
CA LEU A 101 -7.84 3.16 -4.58
C LEU A 101 -6.64 2.32 -5.02
N ALA A 102 -6.50 1.16 -4.37
CA ALA A 102 -5.46 0.20 -4.65
C ALA A 102 -6.03 -1.17 -5.00
N VAL A 103 -5.30 -1.92 -5.81
CA VAL A 103 -5.66 -3.29 -6.20
C VAL A 103 -4.48 -4.22 -5.94
N GLN A 104 -4.77 -5.39 -5.40
CA GLN A 104 -3.82 -6.48 -5.24
C GLN A 104 -4.19 -7.64 -6.18
N PRO A 105 -3.57 -7.75 -7.37
CA PRO A 105 -3.83 -8.84 -8.29
C PRO A 105 -3.13 -10.13 -7.84
N THR A 106 -3.85 -11.25 -7.92
CA THR A 106 -3.33 -12.59 -7.54
C THR A 106 -2.80 -13.40 -8.73
N SER A 107 -3.07 -12.97 -9.97
CA SER A 107 -2.64 -13.68 -11.19
C SER A 107 -2.09 -12.72 -12.25
N GLU A 108 -1.29 -13.25 -13.19
CA GLU A 108 -0.70 -12.47 -14.29
C GLU A 108 -1.75 -11.78 -15.16
N LYS A 109 -2.86 -12.49 -15.44
CA LYS A 109 -3.96 -11.95 -16.25
C LYS A 109 -4.58 -10.73 -15.58
N LEU A 110 -4.81 -10.81 -14.27
CA LEU A 110 -5.37 -9.71 -13.49
C LEU A 110 -4.39 -8.55 -13.34
N PHE A 111 -3.09 -8.86 -13.20
CA PHE A 111 -2.05 -7.83 -13.20
C PHE A 111 -2.03 -7.04 -14.52
N HIS A 112 -2.14 -7.72 -15.66
CA HIS A 112 -2.22 -7.06 -16.97
C HIS A 112 -3.46 -6.15 -17.08
N VAL A 113 -4.63 -6.65 -16.65
CA VAL A 113 -5.89 -5.88 -16.63
C VAL A 113 -5.78 -4.66 -15.71
N ALA A 114 -5.17 -4.83 -14.53
CA ALA A 114 -4.92 -3.73 -13.58
C ALA A 114 -4.05 -2.64 -14.20
N CYS A 115 -2.99 -3.02 -14.90
CA CYS A 115 -2.10 -2.07 -15.56
C CYS A 115 -2.79 -1.31 -16.72
N MET A 116 -3.55 -2.02 -17.56
CA MET A 116 -4.04 -1.45 -18.82
C MET A 116 -5.42 -0.79 -18.74
N THR A 117 -6.33 -1.34 -17.93
CA THR A 117 -7.76 -1.00 -18.03
C THR A 117 -8.37 -0.45 -16.74
N LEU A 118 -7.85 -0.82 -15.57
CA LEU A 118 -8.48 -0.43 -14.31
C LEU A 118 -8.12 1.01 -13.94
N ASP A 119 -9.12 1.78 -13.52
CA ASP A 119 -8.95 3.14 -13.01
C ASP A 119 -8.64 3.08 -11.51
N ILE A 120 -7.33 3.04 -11.19
CA ILE A 120 -6.78 2.84 -9.85
C ILE A 120 -5.53 3.68 -9.68
N ASP A 121 -5.20 4.04 -8.44
CA ASP A 121 -4.01 4.84 -8.12
C ASP A 121 -2.79 3.93 -7.91
N ILE A 122 -2.99 2.78 -7.25
CA ILE A 122 -1.91 1.93 -6.74
C ILE A 122 -2.14 0.45 -7.09
N ILE A 123 -1.11 -0.21 -7.61
CA ILE A 123 -1.05 -1.67 -7.77
C ILE A 123 -0.15 -2.24 -6.69
N CYS A 124 -0.73 -3.03 -5.79
CA CYS A 124 -0.03 -3.72 -4.71
C CYS A 124 0.59 -5.00 -5.23
N ILE A 125 1.89 -5.14 -5.10
CA ILE A 125 2.58 -6.37 -5.48
C ILE A 125 2.69 -7.27 -4.24
N THR A 126 2.08 -8.45 -4.33
CA THR A 126 2.22 -9.46 -3.27
C THR A 126 3.66 -9.95 -3.24
N VAL A 127 4.39 -9.58 -2.19
CA VAL A 127 5.82 -9.89 -2.03
C VAL A 127 6.11 -11.00 -1.01
N THR A 128 5.07 -11.56 -0.42
CA THR A 128 5.15 -12.58 0.64
C THR A 128 5.51 -13.96 0.12
N GLU A 129 5.30 -14.23 -1.16
CA GLU A 129 5.51 -15.54 -1.79
C GLU A 129 6.26 -15.39 -3.13
N LYS A 130 6.72 -16.53 -3.67
CA LYS A 130 7.25 -16.57 -5.02
C LYS A 130 6.12 -16.23 -5.99
N LEU A 131 6.26 -15.11 -6.71
CA LEU A 131 5.27 -14.73 -7.71
C LEU A 131 5.15 -15.85 -8.76
N PRO A 132 3.92 -16.28 -9.10
CA PRO A 132 3.72 -17.32 -10.10
C PRO A 132 3.93 -16.81 -11.53
N PHE A 133 4.28 -15.53 -11.71
CA PHE A 133 4.43 -14.88 -13.00
C PHE A 133 5.59 -13.88 -13.02
N PHE A 134 6.03 -13.52 -14.22
CA PHE A 134 7.08 -12.53 -14.46
C PHE A 134 6.51 -11.18 -14.85
N PHE A 135 7.22 -10.12 -14.48
CA PHE A 135 6.88 -8.76 -14.87
C PHE A 135 7.19 -8.53 -16.35
N LYS A 136 6.15 -8.28 -17.15
CA LYS A 136 6.29 -7.90 -18.56
C LYS A 136 6.41 -6.37 -18.68
N ARG A 137 7.31 -5.91 -19.55
CA ARG A 137 7.54 -4.48 -19.79
C ARG A 137 6.31 -3.75 -20.34
N ALA A 138 5.57 -4.37 -21.25
CA ALA A 138 4.41 -3.74 -21.89
C ALA A 138 3.32 -3.30 -20.89
N PRO A 139 2.78 -4.16 -20.00
CA PRO A 139 1.80 -3.73 -19.00
C PRO A 139 2.38 -2.71 -18.02
N ILE A 140 3.62 -2.87 -17.57
CA ILE A 140 4.24 -1.92 -16.63
C ILE A 140 4.36 -0.52 -17.24
N ASN A 141 4.82 -0.42 -18.48
CA ASN A 141 4.90 0.87 -19.16
C ASN A 141 3.52 1.51 -19.34
N GLY A 142 2.50 0.71 -19.69
CA GLY A 142 1.12 1.20 -19.79
C GLY A 142 0.60 1.77 -18.46
N ALA A 143 0.90 1.10 -17.34
CA ALA A 143 0.57 1.61 -16.01
C ALA A 143 1.33 2.90 -15.66
N VAL A 144 2.63 2.95 -15.98
CA VAL A 144 3.49 4.13 -15.72
C VAL A 144 3.01 5.35 -16.50
N GLU A 145 2.67 5.17 -17.79
CA GLU A 145 2.14 6.24 -18.65
C GLU A 145 0.80 6.79 -18.15
N ARG A 146 -0.02 5.93 -17.55
CA ARG A 146 -1.28 6.31 -16.91
C ARG A 146 -1.10 6.96 -15.54
N GLY A 147 0.12 6.98 -14.99
CA GLY A 147 0.42 7.54 -13.68
C GLY A 147 0.11 6.60 -12.50
N VAL A 148 -0.15 5.31 -12.76
CA VAL A 148 -0.39 4.31 -11.72
C VAL A 148 0.94 3.99 -11.01
N MET A 149 0.88 3.84 -9.69
CA MET A 149 2.03 3.53 -8.84
C MET A 149 2.09 2.05 -8.48
N PHE A 150 3.27 1.47 -8.47
CA PHE A 150 3.50 0.10 -7.98
C PHE A 150 3.98 0.14 -6.54
N GLU A 151 3.33 -0.61 -5.68
CA GLU A 151 3.65 -0.65 -4.26
C GLU A 151 4.34 -1.94 -3.86
N VAL A 152 5.42 -1.77 -3.10
CA VAL A 152 6.15 -2.84 -2.43
C VAL A 152 6.12 -2.58 -0.92
N SER A 153 5.51 -3.49 -0.18
CA SER A 153 5.44 -3.41 1.28
C SER A 153 6.64 -4.07 1.96
N TYR A 154 7.25 -3.39 2.93
CA TYR A 154 8.44 -3.91 3.60
C TYR A 154 8.16 -4.65 4.93
N ALA A 155 6.98 -4.51 5.55
CA ALA A 155 6.71 -5.16 6.84
C ALA A 155 6.85 -6.69 6.77
N ALA A 156 6.46 -7.32 5.64
CA ALA A 156 6.64 -8.76 5.43
C ALA A 156 8.11 -9.19 5.56
N ALA A 157 9.05 -8.38 5.06
CA ALA A 157 10.49 -8.64 5.15
C ALA A 157 11.05 -8.49 6.57
N ILE A 158 10.35 -7.76 7.45
CA ILE A 158 10.71 -7.63 8.87
C ILE A 158 10.23 -8.86 9.65
N ARG A 159 9.02 -9.35 9.36
CA ARG A 159 8.36 -10.43 10.11
C ARG A 159 9.03 -11.79 9.91
N ASP A 160 9.45 -12.11 8.69
CA ASP A 160 10.00 -13.43 8.36
C ASP A 160 11.19 -13.36 7.38
N ALA A 161 12.21 -14.20 7.61
CA ALA A 161 13.43 -14.22 6.81
C ALA A 161 13.21 -14.82 5.40
N THR A 162 12.26 -15.74 5.25
CA THR A 162 11.88 -16.31 3.95
C THR A 162 11.12 -15.27 3.13
N MET A 163 10.15 -14.60 3.75
CA MET A 163 9.42 -13.48 3.12
C MET A 163 10.36 -12.35 2.71
N ARG A 164 11.41 -12.08 3.49
CA ARG A 164 12.45 -11.10 3.12
C ARG A 164 13.12 -11.45 1.79
N ARG A 165 13.49 -12.71 1.57
CA ARG A 165 14.12 -13.15 0.32
C ARG A 165 13.18 -12.93 -0.87
N TYR A 166 11.91 -13.31 -0.74
CA TYR A 166 10.91 -13.09 -1.78
C TYR A 166 10.65 -11.60 -2.02
N THR A 167 10.60 -10.80 -0.97
CA THR A 167 10.40 -9.36 -1.08
C THR A 167 11.52 -8.70 -1.86
N ILE A 168 12.78 -8.98 -1.52
CA ILE A 168 13.93 -8.43 -2.25
C ILE A 168 13.93 -8.91 -3.70
N ALA A 169 13.74 -10.20 -3.96
CA ALA A 169 13.75 -10.76 -5.32
C ALA A 169 12.65 -10.18 -6.21
N ASN A 170 11.41 -10.12 -5.72
CA ASN A 170 10.27 -9.60 -6.45
C ASN A 170 10.40 -8.08 -6.67
N ALA A 171 10.86 -7.34 -5.67
CA ALA A 171 11.09 -5.91 -5.79
C ALA A 171 12.21 -5.60 -6.80
N THR A 172 13.30 -6.37 -6.79
CA THR A 172 14.41 -6.21 -7.75
C THR A 172 13.93 -6.43 -9.17
N SER A 173 13.18 -7.52 -9.40
CA SER A 173 12.59 -7.82 -10.71
C SER A 173 11.63 -6.71 -11.20
N LEU A 174 10.83 -6.14 -10.29
CA LEU A 174 9.99 -4.99 -10.61
C LEU A 174 10.84 -3.78 -10.99
N MET A 175 11.84 -3.43 -10.18
CA MET A 175 12.73 -2.27 -10.36
C MET A 175 13.47 -2.32 -11.70
N GLU A 176 13.99 -3.50 -12.07
CA GLU A 176 14.61 -3.73 -13.38
C GLU A 176 13.63 -3.52 -14.54
N THR A 177 12.37 -3.93 -14.35
CA THR A 177 11.35 -3.85 -15.39
C THR A 177 10.78 -2.44 -15.56
N CYS A 178 10.53 -1.73 -14.45
CA CYS A 178 10.02 -0.35 -14.46
C CYS A 178 11.13 0.70 -14.58
N LYS A 179 12.41 0.30 -14.53
CA LYS A 179 13.58 1.20 -14.47
C LYS A 179 13.50 2.20 -13.31
N GLY A 180 12.96 1.76 -12.18
CA GLY A 180 12.73 2.57 -10.99
C GLY A 180 11.65 3.65 -11.10
N LYS A 181 10.80 3.62 -12.13
CA LYS A 181 9.69 4.59 -12.27
C LYS A 181 8.45 4.13 -11.52
N ASN A 182 7.77 5.08 -10.88
CA ASN A 182 6.48 4.91 -10.23
C ASN A 182 6.43 3.77 -9.20
N VAL A 183 7.51 3.55 -8.44
CA VAL A 183 7.53 2.57 -7.35
C VAL A 183 7.45 3.29 -6.01
N ILE A 184 6.53 2.85 -5.16
CA ILE A 184 6.37 3.31 -3.78
C ILE A 184 6.74 2.19 -2.81
N LEU A 185 7.47 2.56 -1.76
CA LEU A 185 7.72 1.70 -0.61
C LEU A 185 6.77 2.09 0.51
N SER A 186 6.06 1.11 1.06
CA SER A 186 5.09 1.32 2.13
C SER A 186 5.32 0.31 3.25
N SER A 187 4.79 0.59 4.45
CA SER A 187 5.00 -0.30 5.56
C SER A 187 4.13 -1.56 5.47
N ALA A 188 2.82 -1.44 5.26
CA ALA A 188 1.83 -2.47 5.58
C ALA A 188 1.90 -2.90 7.07
N ALA A 189 2.28 -1.96 7.95
CA ALA A 189 2.48 -2.24 9.36
C ALA A 189 1.16 -2.53 10.07
N GLU A 190 1.16 -3.60 10.87
CA GLU A 190 0.06 -3.95 11.79
C GLU A 190 0.40 -3.60 13.24
N LYS A 191 1.69 -3.37 13.52
CA LYS A 191 2.23 -3.07 14.83
C LYS A 191 3.17 -1.86 14.75
N PRO A 192 3.18 -0.97 15.77
CA PRO A 192 4.08 0.18 15.79
C PRO A 192 5.56 -0.16 15.58
N LEU A 193 6.01 -1.30 16.10
CA LEU A 193 7.40 -1.78 15.99
C LEU A 193 7.81 -2.19 14.58
N GLU A 194 6.87 -2.30 13.63
CA GLU A 194 7.15 -2.62 12.23
C GLU A 194 7.44 -1.35 11.42
N LEU A 195 7.08 -0.17 11.93
CA LEU A 195 7.37 1.10 11.28
C LEU A 195 8.87 1.42 11.36
N ARG A 196 9.39 2.02 10.30
CA ARG A 196 10.78 2.51 10.22
C ARG A 196 10.78 3.98 9.86
N GLY A 197 11.83 4.70 10.27
CA GLY A 197 11.99 6.09 9.90
C GLY A 197 12.13 6.23 8.37
N PRO A 198 11.67 7.34 7.78
CA PRO A 198 11.73 7.53 6.33
C PRO A 198 13.15 7.46 5.76
N TYR A 199 14.14 7.92 6.51
CA TYR A 199 15.54 7.83 6.13
C TYR A 199 16.07 6.39 6.14
N ASP A 200 15.64 5.58 7.11
CA ASP A 200 15.99 4.15 7.17
C ASP A 200 15.38 3.38 6.00
N ILE A 201 14.13 3.70 5.64
CA ILE A 201 13.45 3.09 4.49
C ILE A 201 14.19 3.43 3.20
N THR A 202 14.71 4.67 3.07
CA THR A 202 15.50 5.07 1.90
C THR A 202 16.76 4.21 1.75
N ASN A 203 17.38 3.78 2.86
CA ASN A 203 18.51 2.88 2.85
C ASN A 203 18.17 1.43 2.47
N LEU A 204 16.88 1.06 2.41
CA LEU A 204 16.46 -0.24 1.87
C LEU A 204 16.44 -0.24 0.33
N TYR A 205 16.34 0.93 -0.30
CA TYR A 205 16.25 1.06 -1.75
C TYR A 205 17.49 0.53 -2.51
N PRO A 206 18.74 0.81 -2.08
CA PRO A 206 19.94 0.29 -2.75
C PRO A 206 20.03 -1.25 -2.77
N LEU A 207 19.43 -1.94 -1.79
CA LEU A 207 19.41 -3.41 -1.71
C LEU A 207 18.54 -4.05 -2.81
N ILE A 208 17.72 -3.24 -3.50
CA ILE A 208 16.78 -3.67 -4.54
C ILE A 208 17.30 -3.32 -5.94
N THR A 209 18.38 -2.53 -6.04
CA THR A 209 18.91 -2.02 -7.31
C THR A 209 20.30 -2.56 -7.69
N HIS A 210 20.80 -3.56 -6.96
CA HIS A 210 22.11 -4.20 -7.22
C HIS A 210 21.98 -5.58 -7.85
#